data_AF-A0A7L0M9F8-F1
#
_entry.id   AF-A0A7L0M9F8-F1
#
_cell.length_a   1.000
_cell.length_b   1.000
_cell.length_c   1.000
_cell.angle_alpha   90.00
_cell.angle_beta   90.00
_cell.angle_gamma   90.00
#
_symmetry.space_group_name_H-M   'P 1'
#
loop_
_entity.id
_entity.type
_entity.pdbx_description
1 polymer ?
#
loop_
_entity_poly.entity_id
_entity_poly.type
_entity_poly.pdbx_seq_one_letter_code
_entity_poly.pdbx_strand_id
1 'polypeptide(L)' 'MARPGHGRSRVSPEEDEDEEDPVDAMVSRTGCMAQHRALQHCMAEQQDWRHCQPQVRAFRDCMAQRK' A
#
# COMPACT_ATOMS: atom_id res chain seq x y z
N MET A 1 4.02 42.63 2.59
CA MET A 1 4.96 41.49 2.61
C MET A 1 4.12 40.21 2.52
N ALA A 2 4.02 39.59 1.35
CA ALA A 2 3.26 38.34 1.19
C ALA A 2 4.22 37.15 1.38
N ARG A 3 3.86 36.22 2.27
CA ARG A 3 4.66 35.01 2.56
C ARG A 3 4.63 34.07 1.34
N PRO A 4 5.75 33.50 0.88
CA PRO A 4 5.74 32.55 -0.23
C PRO A 4 4.89 31.32 0.13
N GLY A 5 3.85 31.07 -0.64
CA GLY A 5 3.04 29.85 -0.52
C GLY A 5 3.89 28.62 -0.89
N HIS A 6 3.69 27.52 -0.17
CA HIS A 6 4.33 26.24 -0.47
C HIS A 6 3.90 25.75 -1.87
N GLY A 7 4.69 26.08 -2.89
CA GLY A 7 4.53 25.59 -4.24
C GLY A 7 4.83 24.10 -4.27
N ARG A 8 3.79 23.27 -4.15
CA ARG A 8 3.90 21.83 -4.43
C ARG A 8 4.03 21.69 -5.94
N SER A 9 5.28 21.62 -6.43
CA SER A 9 5.57 21.25 -7.82
C SER A 9 4.83 19.97 -8.13
N ARG A 10 3.86 20.05 -9.05
CA ARG A 10 3.28 18.86 -9.68
C ARG A 10 4.38 18.24 -10.52
N VAL A 11 4.92 17.13 -10.07
CA VAL A 11 5.66 16.20 -10.92
C VAL A 11 4.70 15.76 -12.03
N SER A 12 5.13 15.89 -13.29
CA SER A 12 4.34 15.50 -14.47
C SER A 12 4.04 14.00 -14.41
N PRO A 13 2.78 13.58 -14.65
CA PRO A 13 2.41 12.17 -14.72
C PRO A 13 2.54 11.67 -16.16
N GLU A 14 3.77 11.58 -16.65
CA GLU A 14 4.09 10.91 -17.90
C GLU A 14 5.36 10.12 -17.57
N GLU A 15 5.37 8.80 -17.80
CA GLU A 15 6.44 7.82 -17.46
C GLU A 15 6.27 6.97 -16.18
N ASP A 16 5.07 6.50 -15.81
CA ASP A 16 4.92 5.44 -14.80
C ASP A 16 3.69 4.55 -15.06
N GLU A 17 3.67 3.89 -16.21
CA GLU A 17 2.59 2.94 -16.56
C GLU A 17 2.92 1.49 -16.16
N ASP A 18 4.12 1.24 -15.59
CA ASP A 18 4.60 -0.08 -15.15
C ASP A 18 5.32 -0.06 -13.77
N GLU A 19 5.12 0.97 -12.94
CA GLU A 19 5.63 0.92 -11.57
C GLU A 19 4.71 0.02 -10.72
N GLU A 20 5.11 -1.24 -10.57
CA GLU A 20 4.62 -2.08 -9.47
C GLU A 20 4.63 -1.25 -8.18
N ASP A 21 3.48 -1.20 -7.49
CA ASP A 21 3.35 -0.43 -6.27
C ASP A 21 4.54 -0.75 -5.34
N PRO A 22 5.30 0.26 -4.88
CA PRO A 22 6.50 0.03 -4.10
C PRO A 22 6.27 -0.89 -2.89
N VAL A 23 5.05 -0.89 -2.33
CA VAL A 23 4.64 -1.80 -1.26
C VAL A 23 4.46 -3.22 -1.78
N ASP A 24 3.84 -3.45 -2.92
CA ASP A 24 3.70 -4.79 -3.52
C ASP A 24 5.07 -5.39 -3.87
N ALA A 25 6.00 -4.60 -4.41
CA ALA A 25 7.37 -5.02 -4.66
C ALA A 25 8.11 -5.42 -3.37
N MET A 26 7.94 -4.65 -2.29
CA MET A 26 8.48 -4.99 -0.97
C MET A 26 7.85 -6.27 -0.40
N VAL A 27 6.53 -6.39 -0.51
CA VAL A 27 5.78 -7.55 0.00
C VAL A 27 6.06 -8.82 -0.81
N SER A 28 6.38 -8.70 -2.09
CA SER A 28 6.76 -9.82 -2.95
C SER A 28 8.12 -10.41 -2.55
N ARG A 29 9.12 -9.58 -2.26
CA ARG A 29 10.43 -10.02 -1.70
C ARG A 29 10.30 -10.69 -0.34
N THR A 30 9.25 -10.29 0.33
CA THR A 30 8.83 -10.80 1.61
C THR A 30 8.18 -12.19 1.36
N GLY A 31 7.19 -12.34 0.51
CA GLY A 31 6.39 -13.58 0.44
C GLY A 31 5.25 -13.58 1.46
N CYS A 32 4.96 -12.42 2.06
CA CYS A 32 3.67 -12.11 2.69
C CYS A 32 2.59 -11.70 1.66
N MET A 33 2.82 -12.07 0.40
CA MET A 33 2.07 -11.59 -0.75
C MET A 33 0.65 -12.15 -0.81
N ALA A 34 0.44 -13.34 -0.27
CA ALA A 34 -0.91 -13.90 -0.13
C ALA A 34 -1.78 -13.09 0.83
N GLN A 35 -1.24 -12.68 1.97
CA GLN A 35 -1.96 -11.91 2.98
C GLN A 35 -2.22 -10.48 2.50
N HIS A 36 -1.28 -9.88 1.77
CA HIS A 36 -1.50 -8.57 1.15
C HIS A 36 -2.58 -8.63 0.05
N ARG A 37 -2.58 -9.63 -0.84
CA ARG A 37 -3.68 -9.81 -1.82
C ARG A 37 -5.03 -10.03 -1.15
N ALA A 38 -5.08 -10.80 -0.06
CA ALA A 38 -6.32 -10.99 0.70
C ALA A 38 -6.83 -9.67 1.32
N LEU A 39 -5.92 -8.83 1.81
CA LEU A 39 -6.26 -7.49 2.29
C LEU A 39 -6.79 -6.60 1.16
N GLN A 40 -6.10 -6.57 0.02
CA GLN A 40 -6.51 -5.79 -1.16
C GLN A 40 -7.88 -6.25 -1.67
N HIS A 41 -8.15 -7.55 -1.70
CA HIS A 41 -9.45 -8.11 -2.08
C HIS A 41 -10.55 -7.66 -1.10
N CYS A 42 -10.32 -7.77 0.21
CA CYS A 42 -11.28 -7.31 1.20
C CYS A 42 -11.57 -5.80 1.08
N MET A 43 -10.53 -4.98 0.82
CA MET A 43 -10.73 -3.55 0.60
C MET A 43 -11.46 -3.25 -0.72
N ALA A 44 -11.27 -4.07 -1.76
CA ALA A 44 -11.99 -3.92 -3.02
C ALA A 44 -13.48 -4.29 -2.87
N GLU A 45 -13.81 -5.30 -2.07
CA GLU A 45 -15.19 -5.74 -1.84
C GLU A 45 -15.93 -4.85 -0.83
N GLN A 46 -15.36 -4.64 0.36
CA GLN A 46 -16.05 -3.99 1.47
C GLN A 46 -15.80 -2.48 1.53
N GLN A 47 -14.67 -2.01 0.99
CA GLN A 47 -14.18 -0.62 1.11
C GLN A 47 -14.13 -0.07 2.55
N ASP A 48 -14.22 -0.96 3.55
CA ASP A 48 -14.16 -0.63 4.96
C ASP A 48 -13.09 -1.48 5.66
N TRP A 49 -12.00 -0.81 6.02
CA TRP A 49 -10.86 -1.41 6.68
C TRP A 49 -11.20 -2.02 8.05
N ARG A 50 -12.30 -1.59 8.70
CA ARG A 50 -12.75 -2.15 9.99
C ARG A 50 -13.21 -3.59 9.83
N HIS A 51 -13.87 -3.91 8.71
CA HIS A 51 -14.29 -5.27 8.38
C HIS A 51 -13.11 -6.12 7.89
N CYS A 52 -12.04 -5.48 7.38
CA CYS A 52 -10.80 -6.13 6.94
C CYS A 52 -9.75 -6.31 8.04
N GLN A 53 -10.06 -5.98 9.30
CA GLN A 53 -9.21 -6.22 10.48
C GLN A 53 -8.57 -7.61 10.55
N PRO A 54 -9.27 -8.73 10.26
CA PRO A 54 -8.63 -10.05 10.31
C PRO A 54 -7.53 -10.21 9.24
N GLN A 55 -7.74 -9.69 8.02
CA GLN A 55 -6.76 -9.70 6.93
C GLN A 55 -5.56 -8.80 7.26
N VAL A 56 -5.81 -7.62 7.85
CA VAL A 56 -4.75 -6.71 8.34
C VAL A 56 -3.88 -7.43 9.39
N ARG A 57 -4.52 -8.12 10.33
CA ARG A 57 -3.81 -8.84 11.40
C ARG A 57 -2.96 -9.97 10.84
N ALA A 58 -3.50 -10.77 9.91
CA ALA A 58 -2.77 -11.83 9.24
C ALA A 58 -1.55 -11.31 8.46
N PHE A 59 -1.70 -10.19 7.74
CA PHE A 59 -0.60 -9.55 7.04
C PHE A 59 0.49 -9.06 8.01
N ARG A 60 0.09 -8.39 9.10
CA ARG A 60 1.02 -7.94 10.14
C ARG A 60 1.75 -9.11 10.79
N ASP A 61 1.05 -10.19 11.11
CA ASP A 61 1.64 -11.34 11.79
C ASP A 61 2.64 -12.07 10.90
N CYS A 62 2.38 -12.19 9.58
CA CYS A 62 3.42 -12.74 8.71
C CYS A 62 4.59 -11.77 8.52
N MET A 63 4.36 -10.45 8.49
CA MET A 63 5.44 -9.45 8.45
C MET A 63 6.27 -9.42 9.74
N ALA A 64 5.68 -9.74 10.90
CA ALA A 64 6.38 -9.83 12.19
C ALA A 64 7.21 -11.11 12.34
N GLN A 65 6.84 -12.19 11.65
CA GLN A 65 7.58 -13.46 11.66
C GLN A 65 8.85 -13.42 10.80
N ARG A 66 8.97 -12.41 9.94
CA ARG A 66 10.17 -12.12 9.15
C ARG A 66 11.09 -11.26 10.00
N LYS A 67 12.00 -11.91 10.72
CA LYS A 67 13.17 -11.24 11.29
C LYS A 67 14.32 -11.31 10.29
#